data_AF-A0A7T1MMZ1-F1
#
_entry.id   AF-A0A7T1MMZ1-F1
#
_cell.length_a   1.000
_cell.length_b   1.000
_cell.length_c   1.000
_cell.angle_alpha   90.00
_cell.angle_beta   90.00
_cell.angle_gamma   90.00
#
_symmetry.space_group_name_H-M   'P 1'
#
loop_
_entity.id
_entity.type
_entity.pdbx_description
1 polymer ?
#
loop_
_entity_poly.entity_id
_entity_poly.type
_entity_poly.pdbx_seq_one_letter_code
_entity_poly.pdbx_strand_id
1 'polypeptide(L)'
;MSEWLAGLGTAAAGRFSVTPKLDGCAIALEYRLGLLTAAWTRSGADAMHLLPLVDTVPPTLNAPISVQIRGELYGLDGRQSTPAASLRRKVPSGEGLVFAAFEVMQSAADHATQLLALERWGLPIPPYLLCGAPQLAHHHRSWLQGQLWSELPTDGLVVQLDDGQQRRRLGVTTVAPRYALALKR
;
A
#
# COMPACT_ATOMS: atom_id res chain seq x y z
N MET A 1 -13.78 9.60 11.48
CA MET A 1 -13.75 10.32 10.18
C MET A 1 -13.79 11.83 10.37
N SER A 2 -14.87 12.41 10.92
CA SER A 2 -15.05 13.86 11.01
C SER A 2 -13.94 14.60 11.77
N GLU A 3 -13.50 14.07 12.91
CA GLU A 3 -12.38 14.64 13.68
C GLU A 3 -11.06 14.59 12.90
N TRP A 4 -10.79 13.48 12.21
CA TRP A 4 -9.60 13.35 11.36
C TRP A 4 -9.61 14.37 10.21
N LEU A 5 -10.75 14.53 9.53
CA LEU A 5 -10.91 15.56 8.48
C LEU A 5 -10.70 16.97 9.03
N ALA A 6 -11.25 17.28 10.21
CA ALA A 6 -11.01 18.57 10.86
C ALA A 6 -9.51 18.80 11.14
N GLY A 7 -8.79 17.75 11.55
CA GLY A 7 -7.34 17.77 11.76
C GLY A 7 -6.51 18.01 10.49
N LEU A 8 -7.09 17.84 9.29
CA LEU A 8 -6.44 18.19 8.02
C LEU A 8 -6.54 19.69 7.69
N GLY A 9 -7.43 20.44 8.36
CA GLY A 9 -7.68 21.84 8.05
C GLY A 9 -8.13 22.05 6.61
N THR A 10 -7.52 23.00 5.89
CA THR A 10 -7.88 23.30 4.49
C THR A 10 -7.61 22.15 3.52
N ALA A 11 -6.71 21.22 3.88
CA ALA A 11 -6.43 20.03 3.07
C ALA A 11 -7.66 19.09 2.97
N ALA A 12 -8.61 19.19 3.89
CA ALA A 12 -9.85 18.42 3.83
C ALA A 12 -10.72 18.70 2.60
N ALA A 13 -10.54 19.86 1.96
CA ALA A 13 -11.22 20.22 0.72
C ALA A 13 -10.57 19.60 -0.53
N GLY A 14 -9.43 18.92 -0.37
CA GLY A 14 -8.70 18.27 -1.44
C GLY A 14 -9.30 16.94 -1.89
N ARG A 15 -8.53 16.25 -2.73
CA ARG A 15 -8.83 14.90 -3.22
C ARG A 15 -8.21 13.85 -2.30
N PHE A 16 -8.89 12.72 -2.18
CA PHE A 16 -8.45 11.55 -1.43
C PHE A 16 -8.38 10.35 -2.36
N SER A 17 -7.38 9.51 -2.13
CA SER A 17 -7.35 8.14 -2.63
C SER A 17 -7.92 7.19 -1.58
N VAL A 18 -8.74 6.25 -2.02
CA VAL A 18 -9.27 5.17 -1.19
C VAL A 18 -8.81 3.85 -1.78
N THR A 19 -8.11 3.05 -0.99
CA THR A 19 -7.66 1.70 -1.38
C THR A 19 -8.20 0.66 -0.39
N PRO A 20 -8.28 -0.63 -0.77
CA PRO A 20 -8.47 -1.69 0.20
C PRO A 20 -7.33 -1.69 1.21
N LYS A 21 -7.66 -1.92 2.49
CA LYS A 21 -6.67 -2.27 3.49
C LYS A 21 -6.41 -3.77 3.38
N LEU A 22 -5.44 -4.13 2.54
CA LEU A 22 -5.00 -5.52 2.36
C LEU A 22 -4.54 -6.11 3.70
N ASP A 23 -4.98 -7.33 4.00
CA ASP A 23 -4.64 -8.04 5.23
C ASP A 23 -3.43 -8.96 5.00
N GLY A 24 -2.23 -8.41 5.22
CA GLY A 24 -0.98 -9.08 4.91
C GLY A 24 0.18 -8.65 5.81
N CYS A 25 1.38 -8.73 5.25
CA CYS A 25 2.61 -8.23 5.86
C CYS A 25 3.12 -7.06 5.04
N ALA A 26 3.29 -5.90 5.68
CA ALA A 26 3.92 -4.75 5.04
C ALA A 26 5.39 -5.06 4.70
N ILE A 27 5.74 -4.83 3.43
CA ILE A 27 7.06 -5.04 2.83
C ILE A 27 7.57 -3.74 2.21
N ALA A 28 8.87 -3.51 2.34
CA ALA A 28 9.61 -2.53 1.55
C ALA A 28 10.54 -3.26 0.58
N LEU A 29 10.59 -2.82 -0.68
CA LEU A 29 11.52 -3.29 -1.71
C LEU A 29 12.48 -2.16 -2.09
N GLU A 30 13.73 -2.49 -2.38
CA GLU A 30 14.71 -1.59 -2.98
C GLU A 30 15.11 -2.09 -4.35
N TYR A 31 14.89 -1.23 -5.35
CA TYR A 31 15.39 -1.41 -6.70
C TYR A 31 16.54 -0.46 -6.97
N ARG A 32 17.61 -0.93 -7.63
CA ARG A 32 18.75 -0.13 -8.09
C ARG A 32 18.94 -0.33 -9.58
N LEU A 33 18.90 0.76 -10.35
CA LEU A 33 18.91 0.72 -11.83
C LEU A 33 17.86 -0.27 -12.38
N GLY A 34 16.71 -0.34 -11.73
CA GLY A 34 15.61 -1.25 -12.06
C GLY A 34 15.76 -2.67 -11.49
N LEU A 35 16.89 -3.08 -10.92
CA LEU A 35 17.09 -4.43 -10.39
C LEU A 35 16.68 -4.54 -8.92
N LEU A 36 15.94 -5.59 -8.54
CA LEU A 36 15.63 -5.86 -7.13
C LEU A 36 16.93 -6.18 -6.37
N THR A 37 17.22 -5.43 -5.31
CA THR A 37 18.49 -5.55 -4.56
C THR A 37 18.30 -5.80 -3.06
N ALA A 38 17.18 -5.38 -2.48
CA ALA A 38 16.86 -5.67 -1.09
C ALA A 38 15.35 -5.67 -0.85
N ALA A 39 14.94 -6.33 0.24
CA ALA A 39 13.57 -6.39 0.71
C ALA A 39 13.54 -6.50 2.23
N TRP A 40 12.63 -5.78 2.87
CA TRP A 40 12.49 -5.78 4.33
C TRP A 40 11.03 -5.87 4.77
N THR A 41 10.79 -6.53 5.90
CA THR A 41 9.52 -6.41 6.61
C THR A 41 9.40 -5.06 7.30
N ARG A 42 8.20 -4.70 7.77
CA ARG A 42 7.99 -3.49 8.58
C ARG A 42 8.92 -3.36 9.79
N SER A 43 9.31 -4.45 10.42
CA SER A 43 10.23 -4.44 11.57
C SER A 43 11.70 -4.32 11.15
N GLY A 44 12.00 -4.24 9.86
CA GLY A 44 13.35 -4.16 9.31
C GLY A 44 14.05 -5.51 9.12
N ALA A 45 13.35 -6.63 9.29
CA ALA A 45 13.95 -7.95 9.03
C ALA A 45 14.13 -8.18 7.53
N ASP A 46 15.24 -8.80 7.14
CA ASP A 46 15.48 -9.19 5.74
C ASP A 46 14.39 -10.14 5.22
N ALA A 47 13.95 -9.90 3.99
CA ALA A 47 12.94 -10.71 3.34
C ALA A 47 13.40 -11.20 1.94
N MET A 48 14.67 -10.98 1.56
CA MET A 48 15.19 -11.35 0.23
C MET A 48 15.19 -12.86 -0.04
N HIS A 49 15.11 -13.68 1.00
CA HIS A 49 14.97 -15.13 0.87
C HIS A 49 13.58 -15.58 0.34
N LEU A 50 12.55 -14.72 0.43
CA LEU A 50 11.19 -15.01 -0.03
C LEU A 50 10.75 -14.16 -1.23
N LEU A 51 10.97 -12.84 -1.20
CA LEU A 51 10.33 -11.94 -2.17
C LEU A 51 10.64 -12.28 -3.65
N PRO A 52 11.86 -12.70 -4.04
CA PRO A 52 12.13 -13.14 -5.41
C PRO A 52 11.36 -14.39 -5.86
N LEU A 53 10.78 -15.16 -4.93
CA LEU A 53 9.97 -16.35 -5.23
C LEU A 53 8.49 -16.03 -5.43
N VAL A 54 8.07 -14.79 -5.16
CA VAL A 54 6.69 -14.34 -5.30
C VAL A 54 6.51 -13.80 -6.72
N ASP A 55 5.70 -14.46 -7.54
CA ASP A 55 5.56 -14.17 -8.99
C ASP A 55 5.24 -12.70 -9.31
N THR A 56 4.56 -12.02 -8.39
CA THR A 56 4.14 -10.61 -8.53
C THR A 56 5.22 -9.60 -8.13
N VAL A 57 6.37 -10.06 -7.65
CA VAL A 57 7.55 -9.23 -7.38
C VAL A 57 8.49 -9.34 -8.57
N PRO A 58 8.54 -8.33 -9.45
CA PRO A 58 9.40 -8.41 -10.62
C PRO A 58 10.88 -8.34 -10.20
N PRO A 59 11.77 -9.19 -10.74
CA PRO A 59 13.20 -9.09 -10.50
C PRO A 59 13.78 -7.79 -11.09
N THR A 60 13.13 -7.26 -12.12
CA THR A 60 13.50 -6.01 -12.78
C THR A 60 12.27 -5.14 -13.05
N LEU A 61 12.35 -3.84 -12.77
CA LEU A 61 11.36 -2.86 -13.18
C LEU A 61 11.45 -2.59 -14.69
N ASN A 62 10.34 -2.15 -15.28
CA ASN A 62 10.26 -1.68 -16.67
C ASN A 62 10.95 -0.31 -16.90
N ALA A 63 11.80 0.12 -15.97
CA ALA A 63 12.58 1.35 -16.06
C ALA A 63 13.89 1.21 -15.25
N PRO A 64 15.02 1.76 -15.73
CA PRO A 64 16.30 1.68 -15.05
C PRO A 64 16.44 2.72 -13.92
N ILE A 65 15.55 2.67 -12.93
CA ILE A 65 15.48 3.64 -11.84
C ILE A 65 15.94 3.05 -10.51
N SER A 66 16.44 3.89 -9.61
CA SER A 66 16.75 3.51 -8.24
C SER A 66 15.68 4.07 -7.31
N VAL A 67 14.97 3.20 -6.60
CA VAL A 67 13.77 3.57 -5.84
C VAL A 67 13.51 2.61 -4.68
N GLN A 68 12.92 3.12 -3.60
CA GLN A 68 12.38 2.31 -2.52
C GLN A 68 10.86 2.35 -2.55
N ILE A 69 10.24 1.18 -2.46
CA ILE A 69 8.81 0.98 -2.69
C ILE A 69 8.21 0.28 -1.47
N ARG A 70 7.03 0.72 -1.04
CA ARG A 70 6.24 0.04 0.00
C ARG A 70 5.03 -0.63 -0.62
N GLY A 71 4.72 -1.81 -0.09
CA GLY A 71 3.57 -2.60 -0.48
C GLY A 71 3.16 -3.57 0.62
N GLU A 72 2.14 -4.36 0.32
CA GLU A 72 1.63 -5.41 1.20
C GLU A 72 1.84 -6.77 0.53
N LEU A 73 2.40 -7.73 1.27
CA LEU A 73 2.46 -9.13 0.89
C LEU A 73 1.29 -9.88 1.56
N TYR A 74 0.36 -10.41 0.78
CA TYR A 74 -0.83 -11.11 1.27
C TYR A 74 -0.97 -12.49 0.63
N GLY A 75 -1.74 -13.37 1.28
CA GLY A 75 -2.06 -14.70 0.75
C GLY A 75 -3.38 -14.70 -0.02
N LEU A 76 -3.45 -15.47 -1.11
CA LEU A 76 -4.69 -15.70 -1.86
C LEU A 76 -5.74 -16.50 -1.06
N ASP A 77 -5.30 -17.20 -0.01
CA ASP A 77 -6.17 -17.86 0.95
C ASP A 77 -6.86 -16.90 1.95
N GLY A 78 -6.52 -15.61 1.86
CA GLY A 78 -7.04 -14.53 2.68
C GLY A 78 -6.64 -14.58 4.15
N ARG A 79 -5.56 -15.29 4.49
CA ARG A 79 -5.06 -15.39 5.85
C ARG A 79 -3.76 -14.62 5.99
N GLN A 80 -3.74 -13.57 6.81
CA GLN A 80 -2.51 -12.84 7.15
C GLN A 80 -1.41 -13.76 7.73
N SER A 81 -1.80 -14.84 8.40
CA SER A 81 -0.85 -15.81 8.98
C SER A 81 -0.01 -16.54 7.93
N THR A 82 -0.51 -16.69 6.70
CA THR A 82 0.17 -17.39 5.60
C THR A 82 1.44 -16.65 5.13
N PRO A 83 1.39 -15.38 4.66
CA PRO A 83 2.60 -14.64 4.31
C PRO A 83 3.50 -14.44 5.53
N ALA A 84 2.94 -14.24 6.73
CA ALA A 84 3.72 -14.09 7.95
C ALA A 84 4.53 -15.36 8.28
N ALA A 85 3.94 -16.54 8.10
CA ALA A 85 4.62 -17.81 8.28
C ALA A 85 5.71 -18.01 7.22
N SER A 86 5.41 -17.74 5.95
CA SER A 86 6.39 -17.85 4.85
C SER A 86 7.63 -16.99 5.09
N LEU A 87 7.45 -15.74 5.56
CA LEU A 87 8.56 -14.83 5.90
C LEU A 87 9.49 -15.33 7.02
N ARG A 88 9.05 -16.29 7.83
CA ARG A 88 9.85 -16.88 8.92
C ARG A 88 10.47 -18.23 8.56
N ARG A 89 10.11 -18.81 7.41
CA ARG A 89 10.61 -20.13 7.00
C ARG A 89 12.02 -20.03 6.47
N LYS A 90 12.89 -20.92 6.92
CA LYS A 90 14.27 -21.05 6.39
C LYS A 90 14.31 -21.38 4.90
N VAL A 91 13.35 -22.16 4.43
CA VAL A 91 13.13 -22.48 3.01
C VAL A 91 11.67 -22.14 2.69
N PRO A 92 11.40 -20.93 2.17
CA PRO A 92 10.04 -20.50 1.88
C PRO A 92 9.57 -20.94 0.48
N SER A 93 8.27 -20.80 0.24
CA SER A 93 7.66 -20.81 -1.09
C SER A 93 6.88 -19.50 -1.27
N GLY A 94 6.95 -18.91 -2.46
CA GLY A 94 6.13 -17.76 -2.84
C GLY A 94 4.76 -18.14 -3.42
N GLU A 95 4.49 -19.43 -3.59
CA GLU A 95 3.22 -19.92 -4.13
C GLU A 95 2.01 -19.43 -3.32
N GLY A 96 1.00 -18.93 -4.01
CA GLY A 96 -0.21 -18.39 -3.39
C GLY A 96 -0.02 -17.07 -2.66
N LEU A 97 1.17 -16.45 -2.73
CA LEU A 97 1.42 -15.11 -2.21
C LEU A 97 1.36 -14.07 -3.33
N VAL A 98 0.88 -12.88 -2.96
CA VAL A 98 0.84 -11.73 -3.85
C VAL A 98 1.42 -10.52 -3.13
N PHE A 99 2.29 -9.78 -3.81
CA PHE A 99 2.72 -8.47 -3.40
C PHE A 99 1.94 -7.41 -4.19
N ALA A 100 1.48 -6.35 -3.52
CA ALA A 100 0.90 -5.18 -4.19
C ALA A 100 1.57 -3.91 -3.66
N ALA A 101 2.16 -3.12 -4.56
CA ALA A 101 2.83 -1.87 -4.25
C ALA A 101 1.82 -0.72 -4.09
N PHE A 102 1.99 0.11 -3.07
CA PHE A 102 1.09 1.25 -2.84
C PHE A 102 1.81 2.59 -2.63
N GLU A 103 3.12 2.63 -2.40
CA GLU A 103 3.80 3.90 -2.15
C GLU A 103 5.24 3.90 -2.66
N VAL A 104 5.66 5.02 -3.25
CA VAL A 104 7.06 5.30 -3.56
C VAL A 104 7.64 6.13 -2.41
N MET A 105 8.60 5.56 -1.69
CA MET A 105 9.18 6.23 -0.52
C MET A 105 9.86 7.54 -0.92
N GLN A 106 9.70 8.57 -0.09
CA GLN A 106 10.27 9.91 -0.30
C GLN A 106 9.80 10.62 -1.58
N SER A 107 8.73 10.14 -2.24
CA SER A 107 8.10 10.86 -3.34
C SER A 107 7.38 12.13 -2.87
N ALA A 108 7.36 13.16 -3.71
CA ALA A 108 6.56 14.38 -3.48
C ALA A 108 5.31 14.43 -4.36
N ALA A 109 5.16 13.44 -5.25
CA ALA A 109 4.04 13.37 -6.17
C ALA A 109 2.75 12.98 -5.44
N ASP A 110 1.63 13.30 -6.06
CA ASP A 110 0.32 12.87 -5.59
C ASP A 110 0.25 11.34 -5.52
N HIS A 111 -0.53 10.82 -4.58
CA HIS A 111 -0.60 9.37 -4.35
C HIS A 111 -1.09 8.62 -5.59
N ALA A 112 -2.11 9.14 -6.29
CA ALA A 112 -2.57 8.61 -7.57
C ALA A 112 -1.45 8.56 -8.62
N THR A 113 -0.62 9.60 -8.70
CA THR A 113 0.54 9.63 -9.62
C THR A 113 1.59 8.59 -9.24
N GLN A 114 1.80 8.34 -7.94
CA GLN A 114 2.69 7.27 -7.48
C GLN A 114 2.17 5.89 -7.87
N LEU A 115 0.88 5.61 -7.66
CA LEU A 115 0.25 4.35 -8.04
C LEU A 115 0.39 4.08 -9.55
N LEU A 116 0.11 5.09 -10.38
CA LEU A 116 0.31 4.98 -11.84
C LEU A 116 1.78 4.76 -12.22
N ALA A 117 2.74 5.35 -11.49
CA ALA A 117 4.16 5.11 -11.73
C ALA A 117 4.56 3.68 -11.38
N LEU A 118 4.10 3.15 -10.24
CA LEU A 118 4.33 1.76 -9.82
C LEU A 118 3.82 0.77 -10.85
N GLU A 119 2.58 0.95 -11.32
CA GLU A 119 1.98 0.13 -12.37
C GLU A 119 2.80 0.17 -13.66
N ARG A 120 3.19 1.37 -14.11
CA ARG A 120 4.05 1.54 -15.30
C ARG A 120 5.42 0.88 -15.15
N TRP A 121 5.95 0.77 -13.94
CA TRP A 121 7.21 0.08 -13.67
C TRP A 121 7.07 -1.45 -13.59
N GLY A 122 5.85 -1.98 -13.76
CA GLY A 122 5.58 -3.41 -13.80
C GLY A 122 5.21 -4.00 -12.43
N LEU A 123 4.92 -3.17 -11.43
CA LEU A 123 4.45 -3.63 -10.13
C LEU A 123 2.93 -3.64 -10.09
N PRO A 124 2.30 -4.72 -9.61
CA PRO A 124 0.86 -4.68 -9.32
C PRO A 124 0.57 -3.67 -8.21
N ILE A 125 -0.56 -2.98 -8.35
CA ILE A 125 -1.06 -2.00 -7.38
C ILE A 125 -2.44 -2.44 -6.87
N PRO A 126 -2.85 -2.04 -5.64
CA PRO A 126 -4.22 -2.27 -5.22
C PRO A 126 -5.18 -1.42 -6.08
N PRO A 127 -6.43 -1.90 -6.31
CA PRO A 127 -7.45 -1.05 -6.91
C PRO A 127 -7.71 0.18 -6.02
N TYR A 128 -8.06 1.30 -6.63
CA TYR A 128 -8.27 2.54 -5.90
C TYR A 128 -9.39 3.40 -6.48
N LEU A 129 -9.94 4.26 -5.63
CA LEU A 129 -10.91 5.29 -6.00
C LEU A 129 -10.31 6.67 -5.67
N LEU A 130 -10.65 7.67 -6.48
CA LEU A 130 -10.36 9.07 -6.19
C LEU A 130 -11.67 9.81 -5.90
N CYS A 131 -11.71 10.51 -4.78
CA CYS A 131 -12.93 11.18 -4.33
C CYS A 131 -12.65 12.41 -3.45
N GLY A 132 -13.65 13.26 -3.23
CA GLY A 132 -13.63 14.30 -2.21
C GLY A 132 -14.15 13.81 -0.86
N ALA A 133 -13.91 14.59 0.20
CA ALA A 133 -14.33 14.25 1.56
C ALA A 133 -15.81 13.80 1.71
N PRO A 134 -16.81 14.42 1.04
CA PRO A 134 -18.22 14.00 1.18
C PRO A 134 -18.51 12.56 0.75
N GLN A 135 -17.68 11.98 -0.12
CA GLN A 135 -17.88 10.64 -0.67
C GLN A 135 -17.26 9.53 0.20
N LEU A 136 -16.38 9.87 1.14
CA LEU A 136 -15.65 8.89 1.97
C LEU A 136 -16.60 7.99 2.79
N ALA A 137 -17.64 8.58 3.39
CA ALA A 137 -18.63 7.83 4.16
C ALA A 137 -19.47 6.88 3.28
N HIS A 138 -19.68 7.24 2.01
CA HIS A 138 -20.36 6.38 1.05
C HIS A 138 -19.47 5.18 0.68
N HIS A 139 -18.20 5.41 0.33
CA HIS A 139 -17.27 4.32 0.01
C HIS A 139 -17.06 3.35 1.17
N HIS A 140 -16.93 3.85 2.41
CA HIS A 140 -16.86 2.99 3.59
C HIS A 140 -18.10 2.11 3.74
N ARG A 141 -19.29 2.68 3.53
CA ARG A 141 -20.55 1.93 3.59
C ARG A 141 -20.67 0.89 2.48
N SER A 142 -20.27 1.23 1.25
CA SER A 142 -20.25 0.27 0.13
C SER A 142 -19.29 -0.89 0.39
N TRP A 143 -18.12 -0.64 0.99
CA TRP A 143 -17.22 -1.70 1.43
C TRP A 143 -17.85 -2.58 2.52
N LEU A 144 -18.48 -1.98 3.55
CA LEU A 144 -19.20 -2.74 4.59
C LEU A 144 -20.33 -3.61 4.03
N GLN A 145 -20.93 -3.21 2.91
CA GLN A 145 -21.98 -3.95 2.20
C GLN A 145 -21.43 -4.99 1.21
N GLY A 146 -20.11 -5.16 1.13
CA GLY A 146 -19.46 -6.11 0.21
C GLY A 146 -19.48 -5.68 -1.27
N GLN A 147 -19.78 -4.41 -1.55
CA GLN A 147 -19.88 -3.86 -2.91
C GLN A 147 -18.53 -3.39 -3.47
N LEU A 148 -17.52 -3.24 -2.61
CA LEU A 148 -16.16 -2.86 -3.00
C LEU A 148 -15.18 -3.94 -2.55
N TRP A 149 -14.42 -4.48 -3.51
CA TRP A 149 -13.25 -5.33 -3.27
C TRP A 149 -13.53 -6.55 -2.38
N SER A 150 -14.72 -7.15 -2.50
CA SER A 150 -15.13 -8.31 -1.69
C SER A 150 -14.37 -9.58 -2.05
N GLU A 151 -13.72 -9.61 -3.20
CA GLU A 151 -12.80 -10.65 -3.67
C GLU A 151 -11.39 -10.55 -3.06
N LEU A 152 -11.03 -9.39 -2.49
CA LEU A 152 -9.71 -9.17 -1.90
C LEU A 152 -9.70 -9.47 -0.40
N PRO A 153 -8.56 -9.96 0.15
CA PRO A 153 -8.44 -10.16 1.59
C PRO A 153 -8.23 -8.81 2.28
N THR A 154 -9.35 -8.19 2.68
CA THR A 154 -9.36 -6.84 3.24
C THR A 154 -10.04 -6.79 4.61
N ASP A 155 -9.45 -6.06 5.55
CA ASP A 155 -10.03 -5.79 6.89
C ASP A 155 -10.51 -4.34 7.05
N GLY A 156 -10.47 -3.55 5.97
CA GLY A 156 -10.86 -2.16 5.96
C GLY A 156 -10.58 -1.45 4.65
N LEU A 157 -10.68 -0.12 4.70
CA LEU A 157 -10.19 0.80 3.69
C LEU A 157 -9.03 1.64 4.24
N VAL A 158 -8.12 2.04 3.36
CA VAL A 158 -7.14 3.09 3.65
C VAL A 158 -7.54 4.32 2.87
N VAL A 159 -7.83 5.40 3.57
CA VAL A 159 -8.06 6.73 2.99
C VAL A 159 -6.79 7.53 3.16
N GLN A 160 -6.29 8.13 2.08
CA GLN A 160 -5.15 9.02 2.12
C GLN A 160 -5.46 10.31 1.37
N LEU A 161 -4.97 11.44 1.88
CA LEU A 161 -4.91 12.67 1.12
C LEU A 161 -4.06 12.45 -0.14
N ASP A 162 -4.58 12.82 -1.30
CA ASP A 162 -3.90 12.55 -2.56
C ASP A 162 -2.70 13.50 -2.78
N ASP A 163 -2.85 14.79 -2.42
CA ASP A 163 -1.84 15.83 -2.65
C ASP A 163 -0.52 15.56 -1.91
N GLY A 164 0.55 15.31 -2.66
CA GLY A 164 1.86 14.95 -2.12
C GLY A 164 2.55 16.08 -1.32
N GLN A 165 2.30 17.35 -1.68
CA GLN A 165 2.86 18.50 -0.98
C GLN A 165 2.17 18.72 0.36
N GLN A 166 0.85 18.57 0.41
CA GLN A 166 0.09 18.66 1.65
C GLN A 166 0.45 17.52 2.61
N ARG A 167 0.64 16.29 2.10
CA ARG A 167 1.15 15.16 2.90
C ARG A 167 2.48 15.48 3.57
N ARG A 168 3.42 16.08 2.83
CA ARG A 168 4.72 16.50 3.39
C ARG A 168 4.59 17.55 4.50
N ARG A 169 3.70 18.53 4.31
CA ARG A 169 3.43 19.57 5.32
C ARG A 169 2.78 19.01 6.58
N LEU A 170 1.81 18.11 6.42
CA LEU A 170 1.13 17.45 7.53
C LEU A 170 2.08 16.52 8.29
N GLY A 171 2.98 15.85 7.58
CA GLY A 171 3.99 14.97 8.16
C GLY A 171 3.42 13.75 8.86
N VAL A 172 4.24 13.15 9.72
CA VAL A 172 3.93 11.91 10.44
C VAL A 172 4.11 12.09 11.93
N THR A 173 3.36 11.32 12.71
CA THR A 173 3.58 11.16 14.16
C THR A 173 4.45 9.93 14.42
N THR A 174 4.76 9.66 15.68
CA THR A 174 5.43 8.40 16.09
C THR A 174 4.59 7.15 15.81
N VAL A 175 3.27 7.30 15.65
CA VAL A 175 2.33 6.18 15.49
C VAL A 175 1.87 6.03 14.04
N ALA A 176 1.46 7.14 13.41
CA ALA A 176 0.84 7.13 12.09
C ALA A 176 1.05 8.45 11.32
N PRO A 177 0.98 8.42 9.98
CA PRO A 177 0.87 9.64 9.17
C PRO A 177 -0.41 10.42 9.50
N ARG A 178 -0.34 11.76 9.53
CA ARG A 178 -1.52 12.60 9.77
C ARG A 178 -2.47 12.61 8.57
N TYR A 179 -1.93 12.38 7.38
CA TYR A 179 -2.63 12.47 6.10
C TYR A 179 -3.34 11.18 5.68
N ALA A 180 -3.36 10.13 6.51
CA ALA A 180 -4.05 8.88 6.20
C ALA A 180 -4.86 8.36 7.38
N LEU A 181 -5.93 7.63 7.07
CA LEU A 181 -6.85 7.02 8.03
C LEU A 181 -7.24 5.62 7.55
N ALA A 182 -7.16 4.64 8.45
CA ALA A 182 -7.72 3.31 8.22
C ALA A 182 -9.17 3.27 8.72
N LEU A 183 -10.10 2.88 7.85
CA LEU A 183 -11.51 2.64 8.19
C LEU A 183 -11.74 1.15 8.27
N LYS A 184 -11.98 0.63 9.47
CA LYS A 184 -12.27 -0.79 9.70
C LYS A 184 -13.78 -1.01 9.83
N ARG A 185 -14.19 -2.28 10.03
CA ARG A 185 -15.58 -2.60 10.41
C ARG A 185 -15.99 -1.92 11.70
#